data_AF-A0A7V4IE98-F1
#
_entry.id   AF-A0A7V4IE98-F1
#
_cell.length_a   1.000
_cell.length_b   1.000
_cell.length_c   1.000
_cell.angle_alpha   90.00
_cell.angle_beta   90.00
_cell.angle_gamma   90.00
#
_symmetry.space_group_name_H-M   'P 1'
#
loop_
_entity.id
_entity.type
_entity.pdbx_description
1 polymer ?
#
loop_
_entity_poly.entity_id
_entity_poly.type
_entity_poly.pdbx_seq_one_letter_code
_entity_poly.pdbx_strand_id
1 'polypeptide(L)' 'MSAQDIIAELPKLSQPELESLDRRIHELLATKAGPSQRPWGEALLEVAGSIPGLPADFAQNHDHYLHGAPKK' A
#
# COMPACT_ATOMS: atom_id res chain seq x y z
N MET A 1 18.87 20.33 0.98
CA MET A 1 17.76 20.31 1.94
C MET A 1 17.50 18.87 2.33
N SER A 2 17.51 18.58 3.63
CA SER A 2 17.14 17.29 4.21
C SER A 2 15.62 17.16 4.26
N ALA A 3 15.10 15.92 4.34
CA ALA A 3 13.67 15.68 4.61
C ALA A 3 13.21 16.31 5.92
N GLN A 4 14.11 16.37 6.92
CA GLN A 4 13.82 17.01 8.21
C GLN A 4 13.65 18.53 8.07
N ASP A 5 14.43 19.16 7.19
CA ASP A 5 14.31 20.60 6.91
C ASP A 5 12.95 20.90 6.25
N ILE A 6 12.48 20.03 5.36
CA ILE A 6 11.17 20.19 4.70
C ILE A 6 10.04 20.05 5.73
N ILE A 7 10.11 19.06 6.62
CA ILE A 7 9.09 18.85 7.66
C ILE A 7 8.98 20.06 8.59
N ALA A 8 10.10 20.70 8.93
CA ALA A 8 10.13 21.88 9.79
C ALA A 8 9.46 23.13 9.17
N GLU A 9 9.34 23.18 7.85
CA GLU A 9 8.69 24.29 7.12
C GLU A 9 7.19 24.08 6.92
N LEU A 10 6.68 22.84 7.02
CA LEU A 10 5.25 22.54 6.84
C LEU A 10 4.31 23.35 7.76
N PRO A 11 4.61 23.59 9.04
CA PRO A 11 3.74 24.37 9.92
C PRO A 11 3.65 25.86 9.56
N LYS A 12 4.55 26.37 8.71
CA LYS A 12 4.58 27.78 8.31
C LYS A 12 3.68 28.09 7.12
N LEU A 13 3.15 27.05 6.46
CA LEU A 13 2.28 27.19 5.31
C LEU A 13 0.88 27.60 5.74
N SER A 14 0.25 28.49 4.97
CA SER A 14 -1.16 28.79 5.10
C SER A 14 -2.02 27.62 4.60
N GLN A 15 -3.29 27.57 5.02
CA GLN A 15 -4.24 26.54 4.59
C GLN A 15 -4.36 26.38 3.06
N PRO A 16 -4.47 27.44 2.23
CA PRO A 16 -4.54 27.27 0.78
C PRO A 16 -3.23 26.73 0.17
N GLU A 17 -2.08 27.03 0.77
CA GLU A 17 -0.79 26.49 0.32
C GLU A 17 -0.67 25.00 0.64
N LEU A 18 -1.16 24.57 1.80
CA LEU A 18 -1.25 23.16 2.17
C LEU A 18 -2.17 22.38 1.22
N GLU A 19 -3.34 22.92 0.86
CA GLU A 19 -4.26 22.30 -0.10
C GLU A 19 -3.65 22.18 -1.51
N SER A 20 -2.86 23.17 -1.92
CA SER A 20 -2.11 23.12 -3.19
C SER A 20 -1.03 22.03 -3.15
N LEU A 21 -0.27 21.97 -2.06
CA LEU A 21 0.76 20.96 -1.85
C LEU A 21 0.16 19.55 -1.82
N ASP A 22 -0.95 19.35 -1.12
CA ASP A 22 -1.65 18.07 -1.04
C ASP A 22 -2.07 17.57 -2.42
N ARG A 23 -2.71 18.42 -3.24
CA ARG A 23 -3.05 18.06 -4.63
C ARG A 23 -1.82 17.68 -5.44
N ARG A 24 -0.73 18.44 -5.31
CA ARG A 24 0.51 18.17 -6.04
C ARG A 24 1.15 16.85 -5.61
N ILE A 25 1.11 16.54 -4.31
CA ILE A 25 1.58 15.25 -3.78
C ILE A 25 0.72 14.12 -4.35
N HIS A 26 -0.59 14.25 -4.36
CA HIS A 26 -1.49 13.24 -4.96
C HIS A 26 -1.22 13.03 -6.45
N GLU A 27 -1.00 14.10 -7.21
CA GLU A 27 -0.63 14.01 -8.64
C GLU A 27 0.72 13.30 -8.84
N LEU A 28 1.73 13.66 -8.03
CA LEU A 28 3.05 13.04 -8.07
C LEU A 28 3.01 11.56 -7.65
N LEU A 29 2.19 11.22 -6.66
CA LEU A 29 2.00 9.84 -6.22
C LEU A 29 1.22 9.04 -7.26
N ALA A 30 0.20 9.60 -7.91
CA ALA A 30 -0.53 8.93 -9.00
C ALA A 30 0.33 8.72 -10.25
N THR A 31 1.30 9.61 -10.52
CA THR A 31 2.25 9.45 -11.62
C THR A 31 3.39 8.48 -11.29
N LYS A 32 3.86 8.43 -10.03
CA LYS A 32 4.86 7.44 -9.57
C LYS A 32 4.27 6.05 -9.36
N ALA A 33 3.14 5.97 -8.69
CA ALA A 33 2.26 4.82 -8.68
C ALA A 33 1.48 4.83 -9.98
N GLY A 34 2.20 4.76 -11.11
CA GLY A 34 1.56 4.31 -12.34
C GLY A 34 0.79 3.03 -12.02
N PRO A 35 -0.34 2.76 -12.70
CA PRO A 35 -1.02 1.47 -12.53
C PRO A 35 0.08 0.41 -12.57
N SER A 36 0.09 -0.53 -11.63
CA SER A 36 0.86 -1.75 -11.86
C SER A 36 0.50 -2.16 -13.28
N GLN A 37 1.45 -2.07 -14.22
CA GLN A 37 1.08 -2.18 -15.63
C GLN A 37 0.42 -3.53 -15.92
N ARG A 38 0.61 -4.47 -14.98
CA ARG A 38 -0.06 -5.74 -14.90
C ARG A 38 -1.17 -5.69 -13.85
N PRO A 39 -2.39 -6.14 -14.16
CA PRO A 39 -3.39 -6.44 -13.16
C PRO A 39 -2.85 -7.44 -12.14
N TRP A 40 -3.31 -7.33 -10.89
CA TRP A 40 -2.87 -8.22 -9.80
C TRP A 40 -2.98 -9.70 -10.13
N GLY A 41 -3.99 -10.11 -10.93
CA GLY A 41 -4.12 -11.48 -11.38
C GLY A 41 -2.90 -11.98 -12.17
N GLU A 42 -2.35 -11.16 -13.07
CA GLU A 42 -1.14 -11.50 -13.84
C GLU A 42 0.09 -11.55 -12.95
N ALA A 43 0.24 -10.58 -12.04
CA ALA A 43 1.37 -10.55 -11.09
C ALA A 43 1.35 -11.76 -10.14
N LEU A 44 0.17 -12.20 -9.70
CA LEU A 44 0.02 -13.35 -8.80
C LEU A 44 0.24 -14.69 -9.52
N LEU A 45 -0.06 -14.77 -10.82
CA LEU A 45 0.21 -15.96 -11.63
C LEU A 45 1.71 -16.29 -11.71
N GLU A 46 2.59 -15.30 -11.71
CA GLU A 46 4.05 -15.51 -11.75
C GLU A 46 4.57 -16.31 -10.54
N VAL A 47 3.88 -16.21 -9.41
CA VAL A 47 4.25 -16.89 -8.16
C VAL A 47 3.30 -18.04 -7.80
N ALA A 48 2.23 -18.24 -8.57
CA ALA A 48 1.24 -19.28 -8.30
C ALA A 48 1.87 -20.67 -8.34
N GLY A 49 1.75 -21.42 -7.24
CA GLY A 49 2.32 -22.78 -7.13
C GLY A 49 3.84 -22.85 -6.99
N SER A 50 4.53 -21.72 -6.82
CA SER A 50 5.99 -21.69 -6.66
C SER A 50 6.49 -22.20 -5.30
N ILE A 51 5.63 -22.24 -4.29
CA ILE A 51 5.98 -22.63 -2.92
C ILE A 51 5.51 -24.06 -2.65
N PRO A 52 6.43 -24.99 -2.35
CA PRO A 52 6.07 -26.35 -1.97
C PRO A 52 5.48 -26.38 -0.55
N GLY A 53 4.54 -27.31 -0.31
CA GLY A 53 3.94 -27.52 1.02
C GLY A 53 2.85 -26.53 1.41
N LEU A 54 2.37 -25.70 0.48
CA LEU A 54 1.16 -24.91 0.71
C LEU A 54 -0.08 -25.82 0.75
N PRO A 55 -1.07 -25.49 1.61
CA PRO A 55 -2.33 -26.23 1.64
C PRO A 55 -3.06 -26.07 0.30
N ALA A 56 -3.74 -27.14 -0.13
CA ALA A 56 -4.57 -27.12 -1.34
C ALA A 56 -5.77 -26.16 -1.22
N ASP A 57 -6.20 -25.89 0.01
CA ASP A 57 -7.27 -24.95 0.32
C ASP A 57 -6.86 -23.99 1.45
N PHE A 58 -6.79 -22.70 1.13
CA PHE A 58 -6.52 -21.65 2.10
C PHE A 58 -7.78 -21.24 2.87
N ALA A 59 -8.99 -21.58 2.39
CA ALA A 59 -10.26 -21.26 3.04
C ALA A 59 -10.34 -21.84 4.46
N GLN A 60 -9.71 -22.98 4.72
CA GLN A 60 -9.59 -23.55 6.08
C GLN A 60 -8.92 -22.60 7.08
N ASN A 61 -8.02 -21.72 6.62
CA ASN A 61 -7.40 -20.71 7.48
C ASN A 61 -8.31 -19.49 7.71
N HIS A 62 -9.38 -19.32 6.92
CA HIS A 62 -10.32 -18.21 7.14
C HIS A 62 -11.21 -18.46 8.35
N ASP A 63 -11.55 -19.71 8.68
CA ASP A 63 -12.26 -20.06 9.93
C ASP A 63 -11.52 -19.51 11.18
N HIS A 64 -10.19 -19.53 11.16
CA HIS A 64 -9.36 -18.95 12.22
C HIS A 64 -9.60 -17.44 12.41
N TYR A 65 -9.77 -16.68 11.32
CA TYR A 65 -10.04 -15.24 11.37
C TYR A 65 -11.53 -14.92 11.57
N LEU A 66 -12.43 -15.78 11.09
CA LEU A 66 -13.89 -15.63 11.24
C LEU A 66 -14.35 -15.90 12.67
N HIS A 67 -13.73 -16.86 13.36
CA HIS A 67 -14.12 -17.26 14.71
C HIS A 67 -13.29 -16.60 15.83
N GLY A 68 -12.38 -15.68 15.47
CA GLY A 68 -11.68 -14.85 16.44
C GLY A 68 -10.88 -15.66 17.46
N ALA A 69 -10.03 -16.58 16.99
CA ALA A 69 -9.12 -17.28 17.89
C ALA A 69 -8.23 -16.25 18.62
N PRO A 70 -7.93 -16.46 19.91
CA PRO A 70 -7.11 -15.52 20.67
C PRO A 70 -5.74 -15.36 20.01
N LYS A 71 -5.32 -14.10 19.81
CA LYS A 71 -3.95 -13.78 19.39
C LYS A 71 -2.97 -14.40 20.40
N LYS A 72 -2.06 -15.24 19.91
CA LYS A 72 -0.91 -15.71 20.69
C LYS A 72 0.16 -14.62 20.75
#